data_AF-A0A0J6XM81-F1
#
_entry.id   AF-A0A0J6XM81-F1
#
_cell.length_a   1.000
_cell.length_b   1.000
_cell.length_c   1.000
_cell.angle_alpha   90.00
_cell.angle_beta   90.00
_cell.angle_gamma   90.00
#
_symmetry.space_group_name_H-M   'P 1'
#
loop_
_entity.id
_entity.type
_entity.pdbx_description
1 polymer ?
#
loop_
_entity_poly.entity_id
_entity_poly.type
_entity_poly.pdbx_seq_one_letter_code
_entity_poly.pdbx_strand_id
1 'polypeptide(L)'
;MLERRSSKDRTEVTFVLPADAPPGPVSVVGDFNDWQPGVHTLRPRKDGKRAVTVELPSRSSHAFRYLAAGDHWFNDESAGHQDGPNSLLHT
;
A
#
# COMPACT_ATOMS: atom_id res chain seq x y z
N MET A 1 4.78 0.69 -6.31
CA MET A 1 4.19 1.68 -7.25
C MET A 1 2.80 2.00 -6.75
N LEU A 2 2.46 3.28 -6.70
CA LEU A 2 1.16 3.75 -6.24
C LEU A 2 0.37 4.35 -7.40
N GLU A 3 -0.80 3.80 -7.70
CA GLU A 3 -1.77 4.41 -8.61
C GLU A 3 -2.83 5.12 -7.76
N ARG A 4 -3.17 6.38 -8.08
CA ARG A 4 -4.13 7.17 -7.29
C ARG A 4 -5.25 7.68 -8.18
N ARG A 5 -6.49 7.59 -7.70
CA ARG A 5 -7.66 8.25 -8.30
C ARG A 5 -8.38 9.05 -7.23
N SER A 6 -8.33 10.38 -7.35
CA SER A 6 -8.97 11.28 -6.41
C SER A 6 -10.34 11.73 -6.89
N SER A 7 -11.28 11.77 -5.97
CA SER A 7 -12.61 12.36 -6.07
C SER A 7 -12.76 13.47 -5.02
N LYS A 8 -13.92 14.13 -4.99
CA LYS A 8 -14.17 15.30 -4.13
C LYS A 8 -13.89 15.03 -2.64
N ASP A 9 -14.29 13.84 -2.15
CA ASP A 9 -14.21 13.47 -0.73
C ASP A 9 -13.32 12.25 -0.45
N ARG A 10 -12.99 11.45 -1.47
CA ARG A 10 -12.19 10.22 -1.34
C ARG A 10 -11.12 10.10 -2.40
N THR A 11 -10.01 9.46 -2.05
CA THR A 11 -8.96 9.04 -2.97
C THR A 11 -8.80 7.53 -2.91
N GLU A 12 -8.99 6.87 -4.03
CA GLU A 12 -8.66 5.46 -4.21
C GLU A 12 -7.16 5.34 -4.46
N VAL A 13 -6.48 4.62 -3.58
CA VAL A 13 -5.05 4.32 -3.72
C VAL A 13 -4.89 2.84 -4.00
N THR A 14 -4.33 2.54 -5.18
CA THR A 14 -3.99 1.18 -5.58
C THR A 14 -2.50 0.96 -5.39
N PHE A 15 -2.17 0.09 -4.46
CA PHE A 15 -0.81 -0.35 -4.17
C PHE A 15 -0.46 -1.48 -5.13
N VAL A 16 0.59 -1.29 -5.94
CA VAL A 16 0.99 -2.24 -6.99
C VAL A 16 2.43 -2.67 -6.79
N LEU A 17 2.64 -3.98 -6.77
CA LEU A 17 3.95 -4.62 -6.72
C LEU A 17 4.10 -5.66 -7.84
N PRO A 18 5.34 -6.01 -8.24
CA PRO A 18 5.58 -7.20 -9.05
C PRO A 18 4.95 -8.44 -8.41
N ALA A 19 4.45 -9.38 -9.21
CA ALA A 19 3.81 -10.59 -8.69
C ALA A 19 4.75 -11.42 -7.79
N ASP A 20 6.02 -11.50 -8.19
CA ASP A 20 6.99 -12.42 -7.58
C ASP A 20 8.05 -11.72 -6.70
N ALA A 21 7.94 -10.39 -6.52
CA ALA A 21 8.90 -9.62 -5.73
C ALA A 21 8.19 -8.68 -4.73
N PRO A 22 8.45 -8.82 -3.41
CA PRO A 22 9.05 -10.00 -2.76
C PRO A 22 8.18 -11.28 -2.90
N PRO A 23 8.76 -12.49 -2.82
CA PRO A 23 8.00 -13.73 -2.96
C PRO A 23 6.99 -13.93 -1.82
N GLY A 24 5.91 -14.66 -2.12
CA GLY A 24 4.86 -14.97 -1.15
C GLY A 24 3.81 -13.85 -0.99
N PRO A 25 2.86 -14.01 -0.07
CA PRO A 25 1.83 -13.00 0.19
C PRO A 25 2.43 -11.70 0.73
N VAL A 26 1.88 -10.57 0.29
CA VAL A 26 2.20 -9.25 0.82
C VAL A 26 0.93 -8.54 1.22
N SER A 27 0.94 -7.92 2.39
CA SER A 27 -0.11 -7.00 2.85
C SER A 27 0.40 -5.57 2.91
N VAL A 28 -0.46 -4.61 2.58
CA VAL A 28 -0.25 -3.21 2.95
C VAL A 28 -0.88 -2.97 4.31
N VAL A 29 -0.15 -2.25 5.15
CA VAL A 29 -0.48 -2.02 6.56
C VAL A 29 -0.25 -0.56 6.87
N GLY A 30 -1.19 0.12 7.52
CA GLY A 30 -1.08 1.53 7.82
C GLY A 30 -2.12 2.01 8.82
N ASP A 31 -2.16 3.32 9.04
CA ASP A 31 -3.14 3.96 9.93
C ASP A 31 -4.60 3.64 9.55
N PHE A 32 -4.89 3.55 8.25
CA PHE A 32 -6.21 3.24 7.70
C PHE A 32 -6.73 1.83 8.00
N ASN A 33 -5.89 0.93 8.50
CA ASN A 33 -6.31 -0.40 8.95
C ASN A 33 -5.76 -0.77 10.34
N ASP A 34 -5.49 0.24 11.18
CA ASP A 34 -4.97 0.08 12.54
C ASP A 34 -3.68 -0.76 12.60
N TRP A 35 -2.85 -0.67 11.57
CA TRP A 35 -1.64 -1.46 11.43
C TRP A 35 -1.86 -2.99 11.48
N GLN A 36 -3.02 -3.48 11.03
CA GLN A 36 -3.35 -4.90 11.04
C GLN A 36 -2.93 -5.62 9.73
N PRO A 37 -2.01 -6.60 9.79
CA PRO A 37 -1.69 -7.46 8.66
C PRO A 37 -2.88 -8.27 8.15
N GLY A 38 -2.85 -8.65 6.87
CA GLY A 38 -3.86 -9.53 6.28
C GLY A 38 -5.13 -8.81 5.80
N VAL A 39 -5.50 -7.67 6.39
CA VAL A 39 -6.70 -6.89 6.02
C VAL A 39 -6.64 -6.46 4.55
N HIS A 40 -5.53 -5.82 4.14
CA HIS A 40 -5.32 -5.37 2.77
C HIS A 40 -4.18 -6.15 2.10
N THR A 41 -4.47 -7.40 1.72
CA THR A 41 -3.48 -8.27 1.07
C THR A 41 -3.50 -8.09 -0.44
N LEU A 42 -2.33 -7.92 -1.05
CA LEU A 42 -2.18 -7.77 -2.50
C LEU A 42 -2.61 -9.06 -3.21
N ARG A 43 -3.36 -8.92 -4.29
CA ARG A 43 -3.90 -10.01 -5.10
C ARG A 43 -3.28 -9.98 -6.49
N PRO A 44 -2.94 -11.15 -7.08
CA PRO A 44 -2.46 -11.22 -8.46
C PRO A 44 -3.45 -10.57 -9.44
N ARG A 45 -2.90 -9.85 -10.42
CA ARG A 45 -3.61 -9.24 -11.55
C ARG A 45 -3.17 -9.94 -12.85
N LYS A 46 -3.96 -9.79 -13.91
CA LYS A 46 -3.70 -10.41 -15.23
C LYS A 46 -2.45 -9.86 -15.94
N ASP A 47 -1.96 -8.71 -15.50
CA ASP A 47 -0.80 -7.99 -16.07
C ASP A 47 0.56 -8.45 -15.49
N GLY A 48 0.58 -9.56 -14.74
CA GLY A 48 1.80 -10.08 -14.11
C GLY A 48 2.23 -9.29 -12.86
N LYS A 49 1.36 -8.44 -12.34
CA LYS A 49 1.56 -7.72 -11.08
C LYS A 49 0.60 -8.23 -10.02
N ARG A 50 0.71 -7.68 -8.82
CA ARG A 50 -0.28 -7.84 -7.76
C ARG A 50 -0.65 -6.48 -7.20
N ALA A 51 -1.90 -6.32 -6.78
CA ALA A 51 -2.35 -5.07 -6.21
C ALA A 51 -3.44 -5.23 -5.17
N VAL A 52 -3.64 -4.15 -4.41
CA VAL A 52 -4.80 -3.94 -3.55
C VAL A 52 -5.20 -2.47 -3.63
N THR A 53 -6.51 -2.20 -3.61
CA THR A 53 -7.05 -0.83 -3.62
C THR A 53 -7.63 -0.52 -2.25
N VAL A 54 -7.29 0.64 -1.72
CA VAL A 54 -7.79 1.18 -0.45
C VAL A 54 -8.43 2.53 -0.71
N GLU A 55 -9.64 2.74 -0.21
CA GLU A 55 -10.31 4.03 -0.22
C GLU A 55 -9.90 4.83 1.01
N LEU A 56 -9.36 6.03 0.81
CA LEU A 56 -8.91 6.91 1.87
C LEU A 56 -9.58 8.28 1.75
N PRO A 57 -9.73 9.03 2.86
CA PRO A 57 -10.17 10.43 2.80
C PRO A 57 -9.24 11.25 1.90
N SER A 58 -9.81 12.11 1.04
CA SER A 58 -9.01 13.06 0.26
C SER A 58 -8.32 14.09 1.17
N ARG A 59 -7.21 14.67 0.72
CA ARG A 59 -6.46 15.75 1.38
C ARG A 59 -5.94 15.37 2.77
N SER A 60 -5.57 14.12 2.95
CA SER A 60 -5.09 13.56 4.21
C SER A 60 -3.72 12.92 4.02
N SER A 61 -3.03 12.68 5.14
CA SER A 61 -1.71 12.03 5.14
C SER A 61 -1.81 10.75 5.94
N HIS A 62 -1.32 9.66 5.37
CA HIS A 62 -1.47 8.30 5.87
C HIS A 62 -0.11 7.61 5.93
N ALA A 63 0.27 7.10 7.10
CA ALA A 63 1.49 6.32 7.26
C ALA A 63 1.21 4.85 6.95
N PHE A 64 2.05 4.22 6.13
CA PHE A 64 1.90 2.82 5.74
C PHE A 64 3.25 2.13 5.51
N ARG A 65 3.25 0.79 5.52
CA ARG A 65 4.34 -0.10 5.11
C ARG A 65 3.78 -1.38 4.47
N TYR A 66 4.65 -2.09 3.75
CA TYR A 66 4.35 -3.44 3.28
C TYR A 66 4.92 -4.49 4.22
N LEU A 67 4.14 -5.55 4.44
CA LEU A 67 4.55 -6.75 5.14
C LEU A 67 4.54 -7.93 4.17
N ALA A 68 5.72 -8.47 3.86
CA ALA A 68 5.88 -9.72 3.11
C ALA A 68 5.96 -10.94 4.03
N ALA A 69 5.92 -12.12 3.40
CA ALA A 69 6.18 -13.38 4.08
C ALA A 69 7.49 -13.36 4.89
N GLY A 70 7.50 -14.06 6.03
CA GLY A 70 8.65 -14.10 6.93
C GLY A 70 8.86 -12.80 7.72
N ASP A 71 7.78 -12.07 8.00
CA ASP A 71 7.78 -10.81 8.77
C ASP A 71 8.70 -9.72 8.20
N HIS A 72 8.89 -9.76 6.87
CA HIS A 72 9.75 -8.81 6.18
C HIS A 72 9.01 -7.51 5.88
N TRP A 73 9.40 -6.46 6.59
CA TRP A 73 8.84 -5.12 6.42
C TRP A 73 9.65 -4.28 5.42
N PHE A 74 8.97 -3.71 4.43
CA PHE A 74 9.60 -2.84 3.45
C PHE A 74 8.69 -1.66 3.06
N ASN A 75 9.31 -0.64 2.49
CA ASN A 75 8.66 0.62 2.14
C ASN A 75 8.36 0.67 0.64
N ASP A 76 7.41 1.51 0.23
CA ASP A 76 7.23 1.78 -1.20
C ASP A 76 8.27 2.81 -1.67
N GLU A 77 9.11 2.44 -2.63
CA GLU A 77 10.10 3.34 -3.23
C GLU A 77 9.46 4.54 -3.97
N SER A 78 8.18 4.42 -4.35
CA SER A 78 7.41 5.51 -4.97
C SER A 78 6.68 6.41 -3.97
N ALA A 79 6.71 6.08 -2.67
CA ALA A 79 6.27 7.01 -1.64
C ALA A 79 7.35 8.07 -1.45
N GLY A 80 7.21 9.20 -2.14
CA GLY A 80 8.21 10.27 -2.14
C GLY A 80 8.48 10.94 -0.77
N HIS A 81 7.72 10.61 0.27
CA HIS A 81 7.92 11.11 1.64
C HIS A 81 7.92 9.95 2.64
N GLN A 82 8.69 10.11 3.72
CA GLN A 82 8.82 9.15 4.81
C GLN A 82 8.45 9.81 6.13
N ASP A 83 7.76 9.07 7.00
CA ASP A 83 7.48 9.43 8.39
C ASP A 83 8.19 8.42 9.29
N GLY A 84 9.42 8.75 9.71
CA GLY A 84 10.30 7.81 10.38
C GLY A 84 10.58 6.56 9.53
N PRO A 85 10.31 5.33 10.03
CA PRO A 85 10.51 4.10 9.25
C PRO A 85 9.39 3.84 8.22
N ASN A 86 8.32 4.64 8.22
CA ASN A 86 7.11 4.39 7.44
C ASN A 86 7.09 5.21 6.13
N SER A 87 6.43 4.67 5.10
CA SER A 87 6.09 5.42 3.90
C SER A 87 4.92 6.36 4.20
N LEU A 88 4.99 7.61 3.71
CA LEU A 88 3.91 8.58 3.84
C LEU A 88 3.14 8.71 2.52
N LEU A 89 1.83 8.50 2.60
CA LEU A 89 0.88 8.59 1.50
C LEU A 89 0.03 9.85 1.66
N HIS A 90 0.06 10.72 0.66
CA HIS A 90 -0.83 11.87 0.59
C HIS A 90 -1.95 11.59 -0.40
N THR A 91 -3.18 11.86 0.02
CA THR A 91 -4.43 11.62 -0.72
C THR A 91 -5.18 12.89 -1.04
#